data_AF-A5WZ26-F1
#
_entry.id   AF-A5WZ26-F1
#
_cell.length_a   1.000
_cell.length_b   1.000
_cell.length_c   1.000
_cell.angle_alpha   90.00
_cell.angle_beta   90.00
_cell.angle_gamma   90.00
#
_symmetry.space_group_name_H-M   'P 1'
#
loop_
_entity.id
_entity.type
_entity.pdbx_description
1 polymer ?
#
loop_
_entity_poly.entity_id
_entity_poly.type
_entity_poly.pdbx_seq_one_letter_code
_entity_poly.pdbx_strand_id
1 'polypeptide(L)'
;VVLDDVWSRANLEKLLFEGVGYKTLVTTRDRSTIPKMTSTQLYELPLLDDCDALSLFCFWAFGQKSIPSTANEHLVKQVQAQCKGLPLALKVIGSSLHGEPWPVWESAKKKLLNGESISDYHKEGLFKCLETSIGVLDEEARECFLDLGSF
;
A
#
# COMPACT_ATOMS: atom_id res chain seq x y z
N VAL A 1 11.66 4.01 -21.56
CA VAL A 1 10.27 4.49 -21.41
C VAL A 1 9.70 3.92 -20.12
N VAL A 2 8.84 4.66 -19.42
CA VAL A 2 8.10 4.14 -18.25
C VAL A 2 6.62 4.20 -18.58
N LEU A 3 5.94 3.08 -18.48
CA LEU A 3 4.49 2.96 -18.63
C LEU A 3 3.92 2.69 -17.23
N ASP A 4 3.31 3.72 -16.65
CA ASP A 4 2.79 3.66 -15.29
C ASP A 4 1.30 3.26 -15.28
N ASP A 5 0.91 2.46 -14.30
CA ASP A 5 -0.48 2.06 -14.01
C ASP A 5 -1.23 1.44 -15.20
N VAL A 6 -0.64 0.40 -15.81
CA VAL A 6 -1.24 -0.27 -16.98
C VAL A 6 -2.29 -1.30 -16.55
N TRP A 7 -3.54 -1.11 -17.01
CA TRP A 7 -4.70 -1.94 -16.65
C TRP A 7 -5.08 -3.02 -17.66
N SER A 8 -4.59 -2.98 -18.90
CA SER A 8 -4.97 -3.97 -19.91
C SER A 8 -3.83 -4.26 -20.89
N ARG A 9 -3.80 -5.51 -21.36
CA ARG A 9 -2.85 -5.96 -22.38
C ARG A 9 -2.99 -5.18 -23.69
N ALA A 10 -4.22 -4.86 -24.09
CA ALA A 10 -4.48 -4.10 -25.31
C ALA A 10 -3.89 -2.68 -25.24
N ASN A 11 -3.89 -2.04 -24.07
CA ASN A 11 -3.25 -0.73 -23.88
C ASN A 11 -1.73 -0.85 -23.92
N LEU A 12 -1.19 -1.91 -23.31
CA LEU A 12 0.25 -2.18 -23.34
C LEU A 12 0.76 -2.39 -24.77
N GLU A 13 0.11 -3.25 -25.56
CA GLU A 13 0.52 -3.57 -26.93
C GLU A 13 0.55 -2.35 -27.86
N LYS A 14 -0.31 -1.35 -27.63
CA LYS A 14 -0.31 -0.08 -28.40
C LYS A 14 0.85 0.85 -28.03
N LEU A 15 1.40 0.72 -26.83
CA LEU A 15 2.42 1.61 -26.27
C LEU A 15 3.80 0.95 -26.20
N LEU A 16 3.87 -0.37 -26.38
CA LEU A 16 5.13 -1.11 -26.40
C LEU A 16 5.96 -0.69 -27.61
N PHE A 17 7.19 -0.29 -27.31
CA PHE A 17 8.21 -0.01 -28.30
C PHE A 17 9.36 -0.99 -28.12
N GLU A 18 9.62 -1.79 -29.16
CA GLU A 18 10.75 -2.71 -29.22
C GLU A 18 11.84 -2.09 -30.11
N GLY A 19 12.95 -1.70 -29.49
CA GLY A 19 14.09 -1.14 -30.19
C GLY A 19 15.39 -1.52 -29.50
N VAL A 20 16.44 -1.78 -30.29
CA VAL A 20 17.76 -2.13 -29.76
C VAL A 20 18.29 -0.98 -28.89
N GLY A 21 18.70 -1.29 -27.67
CA GLY A 21 19.24 -0.31 -26.72
C GLY A 21 18.18 0.40 -25.86
N TYR A 22 16.89 0.13 -26.07
CA TYR A 22 15.81 0.69 -25.25
C TYR A 22 15.30 -0.31 -24.22
N LYS A 23 14.92 0.21 -23.05
CA LYS A 23 14.21 -0.54 -22.01
C LYS A 23 12.89 0.15 -21.69
N THR A 24 11.86 -0.65 -21.50
CA THR A 24 10.54 -0.20 -21.05
C THR A 24 10.27 -0.80 -19.67
N LEU A 25 10.05 0.06 -18.69
CA LEU A 25 9.56 -0.34 -17.36
C LEU A 25 8.04 -0.19 -17.37
N VAL A 26 7.33 -1.23 -16.98
CA VAL A 26 5.87 -1.23 -16.87
C VAL A 26 5.50 -1.48 -15.42
N THR A 27 4.63 -0.65 -14.85
CA THR A 27 4.00 -0.92 -13.55
C THR A 27 2.55 -1.34 -13.80
N THR A 28 2.10 -2.37 -13.10
CA THR A 28 0.72 -2.87 -13.17
C THR A 28 0.36 -3.55 -11.87
N ARG A 29 -0.93 -3.55 -11.53
CA ARG A 29 -1.49 -4.35 -10.43
C ARG A 29 -1.84 -5.76 -10.85
N ASP A 30 -1.96 -6.02 -12.16
CA ASP A 30 -2.35 -7.31 -12.70
C ASP A 30 -1.25 -7.88 -13.61
N ARG A 31 -0.56 -8.89 -13.10
CA ARG A 31 0.48 -9.62 -13.84
C ARG A 31 -0.03 -10.22 -15.14
N SER A 32 -1.33 -10.50 -15.27
CA SER A 32 -1.94 -11.09 -16.46
C SER A 32 -1.88 -10.16 -17.68
N THR A 33 -1.73 -8.85 -17.45
CA THR A 33 -1.57 -7.84 -18.50
C THR A 33 -0.24 -7.94 -19.24
N ILE A 34 0.78 -8.57 -18.63
CA ILE A 34 2.14 -8.63 -19.16
C ILE A 34 2.28 -9.81 -20.13
N PRO A 35 2.74 -9.59 -21.38
CA PRO A 35 2.95 -10.66 -22.34
C PRO A 35 4.12 -11.56 -21.92
N LYS A 36 3.95 -12.88 -22.11
CA LYS A 36 4.99 -13.89 -21.89
C LYS A 36 6.00 -13.87 -23.04
N MET A 37 6.94 -12.92 -23.01
CA MET A 37 8.05 -12.83 -23.95
C MET A 37 9.36 -13.22 -23.27
N THR A 38 10.29 -13.78 -24.04
CA THR A 38 11.61 -14.23 -23.53
C THR A 38 12.44 -13.07 -22.97
N SER A 39 12.20 -11.84 -23.43
CA SER A 39 12.86 -10.61 -22.98
C SER A 39 12.22 -9.96 -21.75
N THR A 40 11.04 -10.42 -21.33
CA THR A 40 10.31 -9.82 -20.20
C THR A 40 10.87 -10.32 -18.87
N GLN A 41 11.26 -9.39 -18.01
CA GLN A 41 11.59 -9.66 -16.61
C GLN A 41 10.45 -9.17 -15.71
N LEU A 42 9.82 -10.08 -14.98
CA LEU A 42 8.79 -9.75 -14.00
C LEU A 42 9.44 -9.51 -12.65
N TYR A 43 9.07 -8.41 -12.00
CA TYR A 43 9.47 -8.12 -10.63
C TYR A 43 8.23 -7.89 -9.78
N GLU A 44 7.97 -8.80 -8.85
CA GLU A 44 6.91 -8.66 -7.87
C GLU A 44 7.43 -7.83 -6.70
N LEU A 45 6.86 -6.65 -6.50
CA LEU A 45 7.31 -5.72 -5.47
C LEU A 45 6.94 -6.30 -4.09
N PRO A 46 7.91 -6.66 -3.24
CA PRO A 46 7.61 -7.22 -1.93
C PRO A 46 7.05 -6.14 -0.99
N LEU A 47 6.38 -6.60 0.07
CA LEU A 47 6.08 -5.77 1.24
C LEU A 47 7.39 -5.32 1.90
N LEU A 48 7.36 -4.20 2.62
CA LEU A 48 8.51 -3.77 3.40
C LEU A 48 8.77 -4.76 4.54
N ASP A 49 10.04 -5.04 4.80
CA ASP A 49 10.44 -5.74 6.02
C ASP A 49 10.21 -4.87 7.26
N ASP A 50 10.31 -5.48 8.44
CA ASP A 50 10.00 -4.80 9.70
C ASP A 50 10.90 -3.58 9.97
N CYS A 51 12.16 -3.60 9.52
CA CYS A 51 13.10 -2.50 9.71
C CYS A 51 12.72 -1.29 8.85
N ASP A 52 12.50 -1.53 7.55
CA ASP A 52 12.11 -0.48 6.62
C ASP A 52 10.68 0.02 6.90
N ALA A 53 9.77 -0.87 7.28
CA ALA A 53 8.43 -0.52 7.67
C ALA A 53 8.42 0.36 8.94
N LEU A 54 9.22 0.01 9.95
CA LEU A 54 9.34 0.84 11.15
C LEU A 54 9.96 2.21 10.85
N SER A 55 11.00 2.24 10.01
CA SER A 55 11.66 3.47 9.58
C SER A 55 10.68 4.40 8.85
N LEU A 56 9.90 3.87 7.91
CA LEU A 56 8.88 4.62 7.18
C LEU A 56 7.76 5.11 8.11
N PHE A 57 7.27 4.24 9.00
CA PHE A 57 6.24 4.62 9.97
C PHE A 57 6.70 5.76 10.88
N CYS A 58 7.92 5.65 11.44
CA CYS A 58 8.49 6.69 12.29
C CYS A 58 8.67 8.00 11.54
N PHE A 59 9.06 7.95 10.25
CA PHE A 59 9.22 9.15 9.44
C PHE A 59 7.92 9.95 9.37
N TRP A 60 6.78 9.27 9.16
CA TRP A 60 5.47 9.93 9.10
C TRP A 60 4.90 10.28 10.46
N ALA A 61 5.14 9.46 11.49
CA ALA A 61 4.61 9.71 12.84
C ALA A 61 5.43 10.74 13.64
N PHE A 62 6.73 10.84 13.41
CA PHE A 62 7.66 11.64 14.24
C PHE A 62 8.57 12.58 13.44
N GLY A 63 8.54 12.54 12.11
CA GLY A 63 9.45 13.33 11.27
C GLY A 63 10.89 12.81 11.24
N GLN A 64 11.15 11.61 11.76
CA GLN A 64 12.47 10.99 11.83
C GLN A 64 12.39 9.47 11.63
N LYS A 65 13.47 8.83 11.17
CA LYS A 65 13.47 7.41 10.78
C LYS A 65 13.56 6.40 11.94
N SER A 66 13.55 6.87 13.18
CA SER A 66 13.63 6.02 14.38
C SER A 66 12.65 6.48 15.43
N ILE A 67 12.30 5.56 16.33
CA ILE A 67 11.45 5.85 17.48
C ILE A 67 12.17 6.87 18.38
N PRO A 68 11.57 8.03 18.69
CA PRO A 68 12.15 8.96 19.66
C PRO A 68 12.36 8.30 21.02
N SER A 69 13.42 8.65 21.74
CA SER A 69 13.66 8.08 23.09
C SER A 69 12.58 8.42 24.11
N THR A 70 11.82 9.50 23.86
CA THR A 70 10.67 9.93 24.67
C THR A 70 9.37 9.20 24.32
N ALA A 71 9.37 8.38 23.29
CA ALA A 71 8.19 7.68 22.80
C ALA A 71 7.99 6.32 23.46
N ASN A 72 6.73 5.87 23.51
CA ASN A 72 6.41 4.51 23.92
C ASN A 72 6.75 3.52 22.80
N GLU A 73 7.99 3.02 22.80
CA GLU A 73 8.52 2.10 21.78
C GLU A 73 7.62 0.89 21.52
N HIS A 74 7.10 0.27 22.59
CA HIS A 74 6.26 -0.91 22.48
C HIS A 74 4.95 -0.61 21.74
N LEU A 75 4.28 0.49 22.10
CA LEU A 75 3.04 0.90 21.44
C LEU A 75 3.26 1.26 19.97
N VAL A 76 4.36 1.96 19.65
CA VAL A 76 4.72 2.31 18.27
C VAL A 76 4.88 1.05 17.41
N LYS A 77 5.65 0.07 17.89
CA LYS A 77 5.84 -1.20 17.18
C LYS A 77 4.54 -1.98 17.03
N GLN A 78 3.66 -1.98 18.04
CA GLN A 78 2.38 -2.66 17.97
C GLN A 78 1.43 -2.06 16.92
N VAL A 79 1.38 -0.73 16.81
CA VAL A 79 0.59 -0.04 15.78
C VAL A 79 1.18 -0.26 14.39
N GLN A 80 2.51 -0.09 14.25
CA GLN A 80 3.19 -0.31 12.97
C GLN A 80 3.01 -1.74 12.44
N ALA A 81 3.06 -2.75 13.32
CA ALA A 81 2.84 -4.15 12.95
C ALA A 81 1.43 -4.43 12.38
N GLN A 82 0.43 -3.57 12.65
CA GLN A 82 -0.89 -3.68 12.01
C GLN A 82 -0.88 -3.25 10.55
N CYS A 83 0.14 -2.48 10.11
CA CYS A 83 0.24 -2.03 8.73
C CYS A 83 0.79 -3.10 7.77
N LYS A 84 1.25 -4.25 8.30
CA LYS A 84 1.71 -5.43 7.52
C LYS A 84 2.71 -5.10 6.40
N GLY A 85 3.61 -4.15 6.63
CA GLY A 85 4.64 -3.77 5.66
C GLY A 85 4.12 -2.99 4.43
N LEU A 86 2.83 -2.63 4.37
CA LEU A 86 2.26 -1.85 3.27
C LEU A 86 2.69 -0.37 3.38
N PRO A 87 3.46 0.18 2.42
CA PRO A 87 3.96 1.56 2.51
C PRO A 87 2.85 2.61 2.67
N LEU A 88 1.73 2.43 1.97
CA LEU A 88 0.61 3.36 2.03
C LEU A 88 -0.08 3.35 3.40
N ALA A 89 -0.28 2.16 4.00
CA ALA A 89 -0.86 2.03 5.33
C ALA A 89 0.06 2.66 6.39
N LEU A 90 1.37 2.38 6.33
CA LEU A 90 2.37 2.94 7.22
C LEU A 90 2.37 4.49 7.17
N LYS A 91 2.30 5.05 5.96
CA LYS A 91 2.21 6.50 5.76
C LYS A 91 0.94 7.08 6.35
N VAL A 92 -0.22 6.53 5.98
CA VAL A 92 -1.53 7.05 6.39
C VAL A 92 -1.69 6.97 7.91
N ILE A 93 -1.41 5.81 8.50
CA ILE A 93 -1.55 5.58 9.94
C ILE A 93 -0.51 6.41 10.71
N GLY A 94 0.76 6.41 10.28
CA GLY A 94 1.80 7.21 10.90
C GLY A 94 1.47 8.71 10.88
N SER A 95 1.04 9.24 9.73
CA SER A 95 0.65 10.65 9.60
C SER A 95 -0.55 11.00 10.49
N SER A 96 -1.53 10.11 10.60
CA SER A 96 -2.73 10.34 11.42
C SER A 96 -2.46 10.38 12.93
N LEU A 97 -1.30 9.87 13.36
CA LEU A 97 -0.88 9.83 14.75
C LEU A 97 0.20 10.88 15.07
N HIS A 98 0.59 11.68 14.09
CA HIS A 98 1.61 12.70 14.27
C HIS A 98 1.13 13.79 15.24
N GLY A 99 1.89 13.99 16.33
CA GLY A 99 1.55 14.97 17.37
C GLY A 99 0.39 14.56 18.29
N GLU A 100 -0.23 13.40 18.05
CA GLU A 100 -1.33 12.90 18.86
C GLU A 100 -0.84 12.33 20.21
N PRO A 101 -1.62 12.50 21.30
CA PRO A 101 -1.24 12.00 22.61
C PRO A 101 -1.41 10.46 22.71
N TRP A 102 -0.64 9.81 23.60
CA TRP A 102 -0.63 8.35 23.75
C TRP A 102 -2.00 7.65 23.92
N PRO A 103 -3.01 8.24 24.58
CA PRO A 103 -4.35 7.63 24.61
C PRO A 103 -4.98 7.45 23.22
N VAL A 104 -4.68 8.34 22.26
CA VAL A 104 -5.15 8.23 20.87
C VAL A 104 -4.42 7.07 20.17
N TRP A 105 -3.13 6.88 20.42
CA TRP A 105 -2.36 5.74 19.91
C TRP A 105 -2.89 4.39 20.42
N GLU A 106 -3.24 4.30 21.70
CA GLU A 106 -3.88 3.09 22.26
C GLU A 106 -5.26 2.83 21.64
N SER A 107 -6.04 3.89 21.40
CA SER A 107 -7.32 3.77 20.68
C SER A 107 -7.10 3.29 19.25
N ALA A 108 -6.13 3.86 18.53
CA ALA A 108 -5.78 3.47 17.17
C ALA A 108 -5.36 1.99 17.10
N LYS A 109 -4.51 1.54 18.03
CA LYS A 109 -4.15 0.12 18.16
C LYS A 109 -5.37 -0.77 18.29
N LYS A 110 -6.31 -0.45 19.19
CA LYS A 110 -7.54 -1.24 19.40
C LYS A 110 -8.40 -1.27 18.13
N LYS A 111 -8.60 -0.11 17.50
CA LYS A 111 -9.35 0.00 16.25
C LYS A 111 -8.73 -0.85 15.14
N LEU A 112 -7.43 -0.74 14.94
CA LEU A 112 -6.70 -1.52 13.92
C LEU A 112 -6.81 -3.03 14.18
N LEU A 113 -6.75 -3.47 15.44
CA LEU A 113 -6.94 -4.88 15.80
C LEU A 113 -8.35 -5.39 15.50
N ASN A 114 -9.35 -4.51 15.53
CA ASN A 114 -10.75 -4.83 15.24
C ASN A 114 -11.13 -4.60 13.75
N GLY A 115 -10.18 -4.21 12.89
CA GLY A 115 -10.48 -3.83 11.51
C GLY A 115 -11.25 -2.51 11.37
N GLU A 116 -11.28 -1.68 12.40
CA GLU A 116 -11.98 -0.40 12.42
C GLU A 116 -11.14 0.74 11.85
N SER A 117 -11.80 1.73 11.25
CA SER A 117 -11.13 2.94 10.79
C SER A 117 -10.62 3.78 11.95
N ILE A 118 -9.33 4.15 11.90
CA ILE A 118 -8.71 5.03 12.90
C ILE A 118 -9.06 6.50 12.69
N SER A 119 -9.44 6.90 11.46
CA SER A 119 -9.70 8.30 11.08
C SER A 119 -10.59 8.37 9.85
N ASP A 120 -11.59 9.25 9.87
CA ASP A 120 -12.40 9.57 8.69
C ASP A 120 -11.66 10.45 7.67
N TYR A 121 -10.59 11.14 8.09
CA TYR A 121 -9.86 12.10 7.26
C TYR A 121 -9.12 11.45 6.08
N HIS A 122 -8.62 10.22 6.26
CA HIS A 122 -7.92 9.48 5.20
C HIS A 122 -8.83 8.51 4.44
N LYS A 123 -10.11 8.45 4.84
CA LYS A 123 -11.10 7.52 4.32
C LYS A 123 -11.34 7.76 2.83
N GLU A 124 -11.63 9.00 2.43
CA GLU A 124 -11.94 9.34 1.04
C GLU A 124 -10.77 9.11 0.07
N GLY A 125 -9.57 9.55 0.44
CA GLY A 125 -8.38 9.38 -0.41
C GLY A 125 -7.97 7.92 -0.56
N LEU A 126 -8.03 7.14 0.53
CA LEU A 126 -7.72 5.71 0.49
C LEU A 126 -8.76 4.93 -0.30
N PHE A 127 -10.06 5.18 -0.05
CA PHE A 127 -11.13 4.51 -0.78
C PHE A 127 -11.07 4.84 -2.27
N LYS A 128 -10.80 6.09 -2.66
CA LYS A 128 -10.65 6.44 -4.07
C LYS A 128 -9.52 5.66 -4.76
N CYS A 129 -8.41 5.40 -4.06
CA CYS A 129 -7.32 4.59 -4.59
C CYS A 129 -7.69 3.11 -4.73
N LEU A 130 -8.53 2.58 -3.83
CA LEU A 130 -8.97 1.18 -3.87
C LEU A 130 -10.14 0.98 -4.85
N GLU A 131 -11.02 1.96 -4.96
CA GLU A 131 -12.23 1.94 -5.79
C GLU A 131 -11.89 1.71 -7.27
N THR A 132 -10.79 2.29 -7.76
CA THR A 132 -10.33 2.03 -9.14
C THR A 132 -9.92 0.57 -9.35
N SER A 133 -9.37 -0.08 -8.32
CA SER A 133 -8.95 -1.49 -8.39
C SER A 133 -10.14 -2.43 -8.26
N ILE A 134 -11.09 -2.10 -7.38
CA ILE A 134 -12.32 -2.87 -7.18
C ILE A 134 -13.26 -2.72 -8.39
N GLY A 135 -13.34 -1.53 -9.00
CA GLY A 135 -14.24 -1.24 -10.12
C GLY A 135 -13.89 -1.94 -11.43
N VAL A 136 -12.69 -2.55 -11.53
CA VAL A 136 -12.27 -3.35 -12.70
C VAL A 136 -12.61 -4.84 -12.52
N LEU A 137 -12.94 -5.27 -11.31
CA LEU A 137 -13.41 -6.62 -11.04
C LEU A 137 -14.79 -6.85 -11.64
N ASP A 138 -15.05 -8.08 -12.11
CA ASP A 138 -16.41 -8.51 -12.42
C ASP A 138 -17.26 -8.63 -11.13
N GLU A 139 -18.56 -8.82 -11.31
CA GLU A 139 -19.51 -8.84 -10.20
C GLU A 139 -19.21 -9.94 -9.18
N GLU A 140 -18.87 -11.14 -9.63
CA GLU A 140 -18.55 -12.29 -8.77
C GLU A 140 -17.27 -12.04 -7.97
N ALA A 141 -16.20 -11.58 -8.62
CA ALA A 141 -14.94 -11.26 -7.95
C ALA A 141 -15.09 -10.09 -6.96
N ARG A 142 -15.95 -9.12 -7.28
CA ARG A 142 -16.27 -8.00 -6.37
C ARG A 142 -17.04 -8.49 -5.14
N GLU A 143 -18.02 -9.37 -5.30
CA GLU A 143 -18.73 -9.98 -4.18
C GLU A 143 -17.79 -10.81 -3.30
N CYS A 144 -16.95 -11.66 -3.89
CA CYS A 144 -15.92 -12.39 -3.16
C CYS A 144 -14.97 -11.46 -2.39
N PHE A 145 -14.58 -10.33 -2.97
CA PHE A 145 -13.75 -9.34 -2.28
C PHE A 145 -14.43 -8.75 -1.04
N LEU A 146 -15.73 -8.42 -1.14
CA LEU A 146 -16.51 -7.90 -0.02
C LEU A 146 -16.71 -8.94 1.09
N ASP A 147 -16.93 -10.20 0.71
CA ASP A 147 -17.02 -11.31 1.66
C ASP A 147 -15.69 -11.53 2.40
N LEU A 148 -14.56 -11.48 1.70
CA LEU A 148 -13.23 -11.56 2.32
C LEU A 148 -12.95 -10.41 3.29
N GLY A 149 -13.50 -9.22 3.03
CA GLY A 149 -13.39 -8.06 3.91
C GLY A 149 -14.27 -8.12 5.16
N SER A 150 -15.14 -9.12 5.27
CA SER A 150 -16.08 -9.29 6.39
C SER A 150 -15.54 -10.17 7.53
N PHE A 151 -14.32 -10.71 7.40
CA PHE A 151 -13.62 -11.58 8.36
C PHE A 151 -12.27 -10.98 8.79
#